data_AF-A0AAN8Y1W6-F1
#
_entry.id   AF-A0AAN8Y1W6-F1
#
_cell.length_a   1.000
_cell.length_b   1.000
_cell.length_c   1.000
_cell.angle_alpha   90.00
_cell.angle_beta   90.00
_cell.angle_gamma   90.00
#
_symmetry.space_group_name_H-M   'P 1'
#
loop_
_entity.id
_entity.type
_entity.pdbx_description
1 polymer ?
#
loop_
_entity_poly.entity_id
_entity_poly.type
_entity_poly.pdbx_seq_one_letter_code
_entity_poly.pdbx_strand_id
1 'polypeptide(L)'
;MLNNQFRDVAQVEGVYDGPNEDAKKFYNLVEEASQELYPGCTRFSKLSFTLHLYLLKCLYGWSNESFTSLLELLKEVMPEMNIPLSYNKTKSMGKNLDLDFEKIDARPNDCMLFRNDHKDDEFCHICGASRYIKFLKVDSELEPSKKQHRVSAKTLRHFPLILRLKILFMCSKTADSLRWHDEEHSKYGKLRHPADGLE
;
A
#
# COMPACT_ATOMS: atom_id res chain seq x y z
N MET A 1 -1.80 17.21 -6.52
CA MET A 1 -0.73 17.31 -5.49
C MET A 1 0.36 16.25 -5.67
N LEU A 2 0.05 14.97 -5.95
CA LEU A 2 1.09 13.94 -6.18
C LEU A 2 1.98 14.22 -7.40
N ASN A 3 1.40 14.62 -8.54
CA ASN A 3 2.17 14.82 -9.79
C ASN A 3 3.28 15.89 -9.69
N ASN A 4 3.09 16.91 -8.84
CA ASN A 4 4.09 17.98 -8.65
C ASN A 4 5.23 17.55 -7.70
N GLN A 5 5.09 16.42 -7.00
CA GLN A 5 6.10 15.92 -6.07
C GLN A 5 7.10 14.97 -6.76
N PHE A 6 6.67 14.31 -7.83
CA PHE A 6 7.46 13.34 -8.58
C PHE A 6 8.08 13.89 -9.88
N ARG A 7 7.73 15.11 -10.30
CA ARG A 7 8.14 15.68 -11.61
C ARG A 7 9.40 16.54 -11.55
N ASP A 8 9.81 17.05 -10.38
CA ASP A 8 11.00 17.91 -10.28
C ASP A 8 12.29 17.09 -10.35
N VAL A 9 12.64 16.56 -11.53
CA VAL A 9 13.97 16.02 -11.78
C VAL A 9 14.94 17.20 -11.80
N ALA A 10 15.77 17.32 -10.75
CA ALA A 10 16.82 18.31 -10.69
C ALA A 10 17.73 18.19 -11.92
N GLN A 11 17.87 19.28 -12.69
CA GLN A 11 18.88 19.39 -13.73
C GLN A 11 20.25 19.51 -13.04
N VAL A 12 20.91 18.37 -12.84
CA VAL A 12 22.33 18.32 -12.47
C VAL A 12 23.09 17.88 -13.72
N GLU A 13 24.04 18.71 -14.17
CA GLU A 13 24.88 18.45 -15.33
C GLU A 13 25.69 17.16 -15.16
N GLY A 14 25.20 16.10 -15.78
CA GLY A 14 25.80 14.77 -15.90
C GLY A 14 25.01 13.96 -16.92
N VAL A 15 25.62 12.96 -17.55
CA VAL A 15 24.94 12.08 -18.51
C VAL A 15 23.83 11.33 -17.79
N TYR A 16 22.63 11.92 -17.82
CA TYR A 16 21.44 11.33 -17.23
C TYR A 16 20.90 10.33 -18.23
N ASP A 17 21.26 9.06 -18.07
CA ASP A 17 20.39 8.00 -18.58
C ASP A 17 19.02 8.25 -17.91
N GLY A 18 18.01 8.51 -18.73
CA GLY A 18 16.65 8.82 -18.26
C GLY A 18 16.11 7.76 -17.30
N PRO A 19 14.89 7.96 -16.75
CA PRO A 19 14.32 7.03 -15.78
C PRO A 19 14.37 5.59 -16.29
N ASN A 20 14.79 4.66 -15.43
CA ASN A 20 14.80 3.24 -15.76
C ASN A 20 13.37 2.73 -16.04
N GLU A 21 13.25 1.54 -16.62
CA GLU A 21 11.94 0.97 -17.01
C GLU A 21 10.95 0.85 -15.85
N ASP A 22 11.42 0.55 -14.64
CA ASP A 22 10.56 0.47 -13.45
C ASP A 22 10.03 1.85 -13.05
N ALA A 23 10.89 2.88 -13.10
CA ALA A 23 10.51 4.26 -12.82
C ALA A 23 9.52 4.80 -13.86
N LYS A 24 9.74 4.52 -15.16
CA LYS A 24 8.79 4.88 -16.22
C LYS A 24 7.40 4.29 -15.97
N LYS A 25 7.33 3.00 -15.63
CA LYS A 25 6.06 2.33 -15.29
C LYS A 25 5.38 2.99 -14.10
N PHE A 26 6.14 3.29 -13.04
CA PHE A 26 5.59 3.95 -11.86
C PHE A 26 5.06 5.36 -12.19
N TYR A 27 5.80 6.18 -12.93
CA TYR A 27 5.34 7.51 -13.33
C TYR A 27 4.07 7.46 -14.19
N ASN A 28 3.97 6.52 -15.12
CA ASN A 28 2.75 6.32 -15.91
C ASN A 28 1.55 5.98 -15.01
N LEU A 29 1.74 5.15 -13.98
CA LEU A 29 0.69 4.81 -13.01
C LEU A 29 0.28 6.03 -12.17
N VAL A 30 1.25 6.83 -11.73
CA VAL A 30 0.98 8.08 -10.98
C VAL A 30 0.23 9.08 -11.85
N GLU A 31 0.58 9.20 -13.13
CA GLU A 31 -0.09 10.09 -14.08
C GLU A 31 -1.53 9.65 -14.34
N GLU A 32 -1.76 8.37 -14.63
CA GLU A 32 -3.11 7.82 -14.80
C GLU A 32 -3.97 8.04 -13.56
N ALA A 33 -3.40 7.82 -12.38
CA ALA A 33 -4.07 8.02 -11.10
C ALA A 33 -4.32 9.51 -10.80
N SER A 34 -3.46 10.40 -11.30
CA SER A 34 -3.57 11.86 -11.13
C SER A 34 -4.50 12.54 -12.12
N GLN A 35 -5.04 11.81 -13.10
CA GLN A 35 -6.05 12.34 -14.02
C GLN A 35 -7.25 12.94 -13.27
N GLU A 36 -7.87 13.93 -13.88
CA GLU A 36 -9.07 14.57 -13.36
C GLU A 36 -10.18 13.52 -13.13
N LEU A 37 -10.98 13.72 -12.09
CA LEU A 37 -12.11 12.85 -11.80
C LEU A 37 -13.17 12.91 -12.90
N TYR A 38 -13.35 14.07 -13.52
CA TYR A 38 -14.15 14.32 -14.72
C TYR A 38 -13.63 15.63 -15.33
N PRO A 39 -13.90 15.95 -16.61
CA PRO A 39 -13.35 17.14 -17.25
C PRO A 39 -13.64 18.43 -16.46
N GLY A 40 -12.58 19.16 -16.11
CA GLY A 40 -12.66 20.40 -15.33
C GLY A 40 -12.70 20.22 -13.81
N CYS A 41 -12.57 18.99 -13.29
CA CYS A 41 -12.53 18.74 -11.86
C CYS A 41 -11.15 19.10 -11.28
N THR A 42 -11.06 20.26 -10.63
CA THR A 42 -9.82 20.74 -10.00
C THR A 42 -9.65 20.28 -8.54
N ARG A 43 -10.76 19.91 -7.88
CA ARG A 43 -10.76 19.54 -6.45
C ARG A 43 -10.30 18.11 -6.20
N PHE A 44 -10.66 17.18 -7.09
CA PHE A 44 -10.34 15.77 -6.93
C PHE A 44 -9.75 15.20 -8.24
N SER A 45 -8.65 14.47 -8.09
CA SER A 45 -8.21 13.49 -9.10
C SER A 45 -8.92 12.16 -8.90
N LYS A 46 -8.90 11.31 -9.94
CA LYS A 46 -9.30 9.89 -9.90
C LYS A 46 -8.81 9.18 -8.64
N LEU A 47 -7.51 9.29 -8.34
CA LEU A 47 -6.89 8.66 -7.18
C LEU A 47 -7.43 9.21 -5.86
N SER A 48 -7.43 10.53 -5.71
CA SER A 48 -7.83 11.16 -4.44
C SER A 48 -9.29 10.84 -4.10
N PHE A 49 -10.20 10.88 -5.07
CA PHE A 49 -11.60 10.52 -4.88
C PHE A 49 -11.74 9.05 -4.50
N THR A 50 -11.09 8.16 -5.27
CA THR A 50 -11.16 6.72 -5.03
C THR A 50 -10.60 6.34 -3.65
N LEU A 51 -9.49 6.95 -3.22
CA LEU A 51 -8.90 6.70 -1.91
C LEU A 51 -9.80 7.16 -0.77
N HIS A 52 -10.42 8.35 -0.89
CA HIS A 52 -11.39 8.81 0.10
C HIS A 52 -12.59 7.86 0.18
N LEU A 53 -13.14 7.43 -0.95
CA LEU A 53 -14.27 6.51 -0.96
C LEU A 53 -13.89 5.14 -0.38
N TYR A 54 -12.69 4.64 -0.70
CA TYR A 54 -12.15 3.41 -0.12
C TYR A 54 -11.95 3.52 1.40
N LEU A 55 -11.48 4.68 1.87
CA LEU A 55 -11.34 4.97 3.30
C LEU A 55 -12.70 4.95 4.00
N LEU A 56 -13.74 5.56 3.41
CA LEU A 56 -15.11 5.49 3.94
C LEU A 56 -15.58 4.04 4.06
N LYS A 57 -15.36 3.23 3.03
CA LYS A 57 -15.66 1.78 3.09
C LYS A 57 -14.97 1.10 4.27
N CYS A 58 -13.68 1.38 4.49
CA CYS A 58 -12.93 0.76 5.59
C CYS A 58 -13.40 1.24 6.96
N LEU A 59 -13.68 2.53 7.12
CA LEU A 59 -14.11 3.13 8.39
C LEU A 59 -15.52 2.67 8.78
N TYR A 60 -16.42 2.58 7.80
CA TYR A 60 -17.83 2.29 8.04
C TYR A 60 -18.22 0.84 7.69
N GLY A 61 -17.23 -0.02 7.42
CA GLY A 61 -17.45 -1.46 7.26
C GLY A 61 -18.31 -1.86 6.07
N TRP A 62 -18.28 -1.11 4.96
CA TRP A 62 -19.08 -1.44 3.78
C TRP A 62 -18.64 -2.79 3.19
N SER A 63 -19.59 -3.57 2.68
CA SER A 63 -19.27 -4.83 1.98
C SER A 63 -18.59 -4.54 0.63
N ASN A 64 -17.95 -5.55 0.03
CA ASN A 64 -17.30 -5.36 -1.28
C ASN A 64 -18.35 -5.17 -2.39
N GLU A 65 -19.48 -5.84 -2.22
CA GLU A 65 -20.65 -5.79 -3.06
C GLU A 65 -21.27 -4.40 -3.01
N SER A 66 -21.56 -3.87 -1.81
CA SER A 66 -22.20 -2.54 -1.68
C SER A 66 -21.31 -1.42 -2.21
N PHE A 67 -19.99 -1.52 -2.00
CA PHE A 67 -19.03 -0.57 -2.56
C PHE A 67 -18.98 -0.63 -4.09
N THR A 68 -19.05 -1.84 -4.67
CA THR A 68 -19.05 -2.01 -6.12
C THR A 68 -20.33 -1.43 -6.73
N SER A 69 -21.50 -1.75 -6.15
CA SER A 69 -22.77 -1.18 -6.61
C SER A 69 -22.82 0.34 -6.50
N LEU A 70 -22.19 0.93 -5.46
CA LEU A 70 -22.07 2.38 -5.36
C LEU A 70 -21.21 2.97 -6.50
N LEU A 71 -20.08 2.35 -6.82
CA LEU A 71 -19.22 2.81 -7.92
C LEU A 71 -19.94 2.72 -9.28
N GLU A 72 -20.71 1.65 -9.49
CA GLU A 72 -21.54 1.47 -10.68
C GLU A 72 -22.62 2.56 -10.77
N LEU A 73 -23.35 2.80 -9.68
CA LEU A 73 -24.36 3.87 -9.62
C LEU A 73 -23.76 5.26 -9.89
N LEU A 74 -22.58 5.57 -9.32
CA LEU A 74 -21.90 6.84 -9.58
C LEU A 74 -21.55 7.00 -11.07
N LYS A 75 -21.15 5.91 -11.73
CA LYS A 75 -20.85 5.91 -13.16
C LYS A 75 -22.10 6.03 -14.03
N GLU A 76 -23.22 5.46 -13.60
CA GLU A 76 -24.51 5.61 -14.29
C GLU A 76 -25.01 7.05 -14.23
N VAL A 77 -24.90 7.70 -13.06
CA VAL A 77 -25.31 9.10 -12.86
C VAL A 77 -24.37 10.06 -13.59
N MET A 78 -23.07 9.75 -13.63
CA MET A 78 -22.04 10.60 -14.26
C MET A 78 -21.09 9.75 -15.13
N PRO A 79 -21.45 9.48 -16.40
CA PRO A 79 -20.68 8.62 -17.29
C PRO A 79 -19.24 9.09 -17.55
N GLU A 80 -18.98 10.40 -17.50
CA GLU A 80 -17.67 11.01 -17.66
C GLU A 80 -16.73 10.80 -16.45
N MET A 81 -17.26 10.31 -15.32
CA MET A 81 -16.46 10.14 -14.10
C MET A 81 -15.41 9.04 -14.26
N ASN A 82 -14.13 9.41 -14.16
CA ASN A 82 -12.96 8.54 -14.27
C ASN A 82 -12.69 7.81 -12.95
N ILE A 83 -13.55 6.86 -12.58
CA ILE A 83 -13.41 6.02 -11.39
C ILE A 83 -13.31 4.53 -11.74
N PRO A 84 -12.66 3.71 -10.89
CA PRO A 84 -12.74 2.26 -11.01
C PRO A 84 -14.20 1.78 -10.82
N LEU A 85 -14.61 0.79 -11.60
CA LEU A 85 -15.99 0.27 -11.58
C LEU A 85 -16.22 -0.84 -10.55
N SER A 86 -15.21 -1.19 -9.74
CA SER A 86 -15.38 -2.23 -8.73
C SER A 86 -14.40 -2.11 -7.59
N TYR A 87 -14.71 -2.79 -6.48
CA TYR A 87 -13.78 -2.97 -5.37
C TYR A 87 -12.44 -3.57 -5.83
N ASN A 88 -12.47 -4.59 -6.69
CA ASN A 88 -11.26 -5.26 -7.16
C ASN A 88 -10.38 -4.34 -8.01
N LYS A 89 -10.99 -3.54 -8.91
CA LYS A 89 -10.26 -2.53 -9.69
C LYS A 89 -9.69 -1.44 -8.79
N THR A 90 -10.47 -0.96 -7.83
CA THR A 90 -10.02 0.02 -6.82
C THR A 90 -8.82 -0.51 -6.03
N LYS A 91 -8.93 -1.74 -5.53
CA LYS A 91 -7.85 -2.41 -4.80
C LYS A 91 -6.61 -2.56 -5.69
N SER A 92 -6.76 -3.00 -6.93
CA SER A 92 -5.66 -3.14 -7.89
C SER A 92 -4.96 -1.82 -8.15
N MET A 93 -5.70 -0.70 -8.25
CA MET A 93 -5.10 0.62 -8.40
C MET A 93 -4.22 0.98 -7.19
N GLY A 94 -4.69 0.70 -5.98
CA GLY A 94 -3.88 0.87 -4.77
C GLY A 94 -2.63 -0.02 -4.76
N LYS A 95 -2.74 -1.26 -5.25
CA LYS A 95 -1.60 -2.17 -5.38
C LYS A 95 -0.55 -1.67 -6.36
N ASN A 96 -0.98 -1.17 -7.51
CA ASN A 96 -0.09 -0.65 -8.55
C ASN A 96 0.69 0.59 -8.09
N LEU A 97 0.12 1.35 -7.15
CA LEU A 97 0.78 2.48 -6.49
C LEU A 97 1.55 2.06 -5.22
N ASP A 98 1.79 0.76 -5.05
CA ASP A 98 2.52 0.16 -3.94
C ASP A 98 1.98 0.53 -2.55
N LEU A 99 0.67 0.75 -2.48
CA LEU A 99 -0.07 0.94 -1.22
C LEU A 99 -0.53 -0.38 -0.60
N ASP A 100 -0.15 -1.52 -1.19
CA ASP A 100 -0.48 -2.85 -0.67
C ASP A 100 0.38 -3.23 0.54
N PHE A 101 -0.03 -4.31 1.20
CA PHE A 101 0.71 -4.91 2.30
C PHE A 101 0.68 -6.43 2.22
N GLU A 102 1.75 -7.06 2.66
CA GLU A 102 1.84 -8.49 2.86
C GLU A 102 1.19 -8.85 4.20
N LYS A 103 0.29 -9.83 4.19
CA LYS A 103 -0.23 -10.43 5.42
C LYS A 103 0.71 -11.54 5.84
N ILE A 104 1.26 -11.41 7.04
CA ILE A 104 2.12 -12.42 7.66
C ILE A 104 1.39 -12.92 8.90
N ASP A 105 1.21 -14.23 9.00
CA ASP A 105 0.65 -14.80 10.22
C ASP A 105 1.69 -14.75 11.33
N ALA A 106 1.22 -14.47 12.54
CA ALA A 106 2.04 -14.30 13.72
C ALA A 106 1.40 -15.02 14.89
N ARG A 107 2.22 -15.36 15.89
CA ARG A 107 1.71 -15.79 17.18
C ARG A 107 1.21 -14.57 17.99
N PRO A 108 0.11 -14.70 18.76
CA PRO A 108 -0.35 -13.66 19.67
C PRO A 108 0.74 -13.08 20.59
N ASN A 109 1.61 -13.95 21.11
CA ASN A 109 2.73 -13.59 22.00
C ASN A 109 4.01 -13.19 21.23
N ASP A 110 3.91 -12.95 19.92
CA ASP A 110 5.01 -12.52 19.04
C ASP A 110 6.26 -13.42 19.05
N CYS A 111 6.13 -14.66 19.51
CA CYS A 111 7.23 -15.62 19.54
C CYS A 111 7.69 -16.05 18.13
N MET A 112 6.82 -15.97 17.12
CA MET A 112 7.18 -16.39 15.76
C MET A 112 6.29 -15.73 14.71
N LEU A 113 6.91 -15.41 13.56
CA LEU A 113 6.25 -15.03 12.32
C LEU A 113 6.31 -16.21 11.34
N PHE A 114 5.17 -16.54 10.74
CA PHE A 114 5.06 -17.57 9.71
C PHE A 114 5.45 -16.96 8.35
N ARG A 115 6.75 -16.82 8.13
CA ARG A 115 7.36 -16.26 6.91
C ARG A 115 8.58 -17.10 6.48
N ASN A 116 8.99 -16.95 5.22
CA ASN A 116 10.16 -17.62 4.63
C ASN A 116 10.03 -19.14 4.80
N ASP A 117 11.05 -19.80 5.37
CA ASP A 117 11.10 -21.25 5.57
C ASP A 117 9.98 -21.78 6.48
N HIS A 118 9.35 -20.90 7.26
CA HIS A 118 8.26 -21.23 8.18
C HIS A 118 6.89 -20.79 7.68
N LYS A 119 6.78 -20.40 6.41
CA LYS A 119 5.52 -19.87 5.85
C LYS A 119 4.38 -20.87 5.88
N ASP A 120 4.68 -22.15 5.71
CA ASP A 120 3.69 -23.23 5.63
C ASP A 120 3.52 -24.00 6.94
N ASP A 121 4.27 -23.61 7.99
CA ASP A 121 4.16 -24.23 9.31
C ASP A 121 2.76 -23.98 9.91
N GLU A 122 2.21 -25.02 10.55
CA GLU A 122 0.94 -24.95 11.29
C GLU A 122 1.14 -24.67 12.78
N PHE A 123 2.36 -24.87 13.29
CA PHE A 123 2.71 -24.76 14.71
C PHE A 123 3.97 -23.93 14.88
N CYS A 124 4.04 -23.19 15.98
CA CYS A 124 5.21 -22.42 16.34
C CYS A 124 6.32 -23.35 16.84
N HIS A 125 7.52 -23.27 16.24
CA HIS A 125 8.66 -24.09 16.69
C HIS A 125 9.21 -23.67 18.07
N ILE A 126 8.91 -22.45 18.54
CA ILE A 126 9.37 -21.97 19.86
C ILE A 126 8.46 -22.46 20.99
N CYS A 127 7.13 -22.35 20.83
CA CYS A 127 6.19 -22.65 21.92
C CYS A 127 5.23 -23.81 21.63
N GLY A 128 5.33 -24.46 20.48
CA GLY A 128 4.45 -25.57 20.07
C GLY A 128 3.00 -25.19 19.78
N ALA A 129 2.62 -23.91 19.96
CA ALA A 129 1.24 -23.48 19.81
C ALA A 129 0.82 -23.37 18.34
N SER A 130 -0.46 -23.63 18.07
CA SER A 130 -1.01 -23.52 16.71
C SER A 130 -1.00 -22.09 16.18
N ARG A 131 -0.85 -22.00 14.84
CA ARG A 131 -1.04 -20.80 14.02
C ARG A 131 -2.49 -20.32 14.00
N TYR A 132 -3.45 -21.23 14.06
CA TYR A 132 -4.86 -20.93 13.83
C TYR A 132 -5.66 -20.80 15.14
N ILE A 133 -6.73 -20.02 15.10
CA ILE A 133 -7.71 -19.94 16.19
C ILE A 133 -8.46 -21.27 16.27
N LYS A 134 -8.53 -21.85 17.47
CA LYS A 134 -9.43 -22.97 17.75
C LYS A 134 -10.82 -22.40 18.03
N PHE A 135 -11.75 -22.54 17.09
CA PHE A 135 -13.15 -22.31 17.39
C PHE A 135 -13.64 -23.45 18.29
N LEU A 136 -14.09 -23.12 19.51
CA LEU A 136 -14.87 -24.05 20.31
C LEU A 136 -16.12 -24.38 19.49
N LYS A 137 -16.34 -25.67 19.20
CA LYS A 137 -17.59 -26.11 18.60
C LYS A 137 -18.70 -25.72 19.58
N VAL A 138 -19.51 -24.73 19.22
CA VAL A 138 -20.84 -24.61 19.81
C VAL A 138 -21.63 -25.75 19.19
N ASP A 139 -22.18 -26.63 20.01
CA ASP A 139 -23.04 -27.72 19.57
C ASP A 139 -24.20 -27.14 18.77
N SER A 140 -24.06 -27.16 17.46
CA SER A 140 -25.13 -26.93 16.51
C SER A 140 -24.92 -28.00 15.46
N GLU A 141 -25.60 -29.12 15.71
CA GLU A 141 -25.90 -30.14 14.72
C GLU A 141 -26.55 -29.45 13.53
N LEU A 142 -25.78 -29.09 12.51
CA LEU A 142 -26.25 -28.80 11.15
C LEU A 142 -25.04 -28.73 10.20
N GLU A 143 -24.99 -29.75 9.33
CA GLU A 143 -24.22 -29.83 8.07
C GLU A 143 -22.73 -30.19 8.08
N PRO A 144 -22.36 -31.45 7.72
CA PRO A 144 -20.99 -31.89 7.53
C PRO A 144 -20.51 -31.60 6.08
N SER A 145 -20.16 -30.35 5.76
CA SER A 145 -19.49 -30.10 4.45
C SER A 145 -18.70 -28.80 4.29
N LYS A 146 -18.70 -27.86 5.25
CA LYS A 146 -17.87 -26.66 5.14
C LYS A 146 -16.51 -26.90 5.79
N LYS A 147 -15.44 -27.03 4.98
CA LYS A 147 -14.04 -27.00 5.47
C LYS A 147 -13.93 -25.90 6.52
N GLN A 148 -13.59 -26.28 7.74
CA GLN A 148 -13.46 -25.36 8.86
C GLN A 148 -12.50 -24.24 8.45
N HIS A 149 -12.98 -23.00 8.34
CA HIS A 149 -12.19 -21.89 7.83
C HIS A 149 -11.03 -21.65 8.80
N ARG A 150 -9.81 -21.96 8.38
CA ARG A 150 -8.60 -21.78 9.19
C ARG A 150 -8.30 -20.29 9.29
N VAL A 151 -8.67 -19.68 10.41
CA VAL A 151 -8.39 -18.25 10.70
C VAL A 151 -7.11 -18.17 11.53
N SER A 152 -6.15 -17.36 11.07
CA SER A 152 -4.91 -17.10 11.81
C SER A 152 -5.18 -16.45 13.17
N ALA A 153 -4.42 -16.83 14.19
CA ALA A 153 -4.54 -16.29 15.53
C ALA A 153 -4.14 -14.81 15.64
N LYS A 154 -3.18 -14.36 14.83
CA LYS A 154 -2.78 -12.96 14.69
C LYS A 154 -2.21 -12.76 13.30
N THR A 155 -2.55 -11.65 12.65
CA THR A 155 -2.01 -11.29 11.34
C THR A 155 -1.29 -9.95 11.42
N LEU A 156 0.00 -9.95 11.13
CA LEU A 156 0.82 -8.76 10.92
C LEU A 156 0.66 -8.26 9.48
N ARG A 157 0.60 -6.94 9.30
CA ARG A 157 0.65 -6.30 7.98
C ARG A 157 2.06 -5.77 7.76
N HIS A 158 2.81 -6.44 6.89
CA HIS A 158 4.16 -6.03 6.51
C HIS A 158 4.12 -5.20 5.23
N PHE A 159 4.76 -4.05 5.26
CA PHE A 159 4.90 -3.19 4.09
C PHE A 159 6.29 -3.38 3.50
N PRO A 160 6.42 -3.84 2.23
CA PRO A 160 7.72 -4.07 1.62
C PRO A 160 8.59 -2.81 1.59
N LEU A 161 9.73 -2.85 2.29
CA LEU A 161 10.60 -1.69 2.47
C LEU A 161 11.26 -1.26 1.15
N ILE A 162 11.79 -2.22 0.39
CA ILE A 162 12.54 -1.94 -0.84
C ILE A 162 11.70 -1.11 -1.82
N LEU A 163 10.45 -1.51 -2.02
CA LEU A 163 9.53 -0.87 -2.95
C LEU A 163 9.19 0.56 -2.52
N ARG A 164 8.94 0.76 -1.21
CA ARG A 164 8.69 2.08 -0.64
C ARG A 164 9.90 2.99 -0.74
N LEU A 165 11.09 2.47 -0.46
CA LEU A 165 12.33 3.22 -0.62
C LEU A 165 12.51 3.65 -2.08
N LYS A 166 12.31 2.74 -3.05
CA LYS A 166 12.34 3.11 -4.48
C LYS A 166 11.43 4.30 -4.79
N ILE A 167 10.18 4.29 -4.32
CA ILE A 167 9.24 5.41 -4.52
C ILE A 167 9.76 6.71 -3.87
N LEU A 168 10.27 6.63 -2.64
CA LEU A 168 10.82 7.80 -1.95
C LEU A 168 12.04 8.38 -2.68
N PHE A 169 12.86 7.55 -3.32
CA PHE A 169 13.96 8.01 -4.17
C PHE A 169 13.50 8.53 -5.55
N MET A 170 12.29 8.17 -6.01
CA MET A 170 11.71 8.72 -7.25
C MET A 170 11.09 10.10 -7.05
N CYS A 171 10.71 10.48 -5.83
CA CYS A 171 10.28 11.84 -5.52
C CYS A 171 11.50 12.68 -5.17
N SER A 172 11.82 13.69 -5.97
CA SER A 172 13.02 14.52 -5.79
C SER A 172 13.11 15.16 -4.41
N LYS A 173 12.00 15.73 -3.93
CA LYS A 173 11.93 16.36 -2.59
C LYS A 173 12.32 15.39 -1.47
N THR A 174 11.95 14.12 -1.59
CA THR A 174 12.29 13.11 -0.59
C THR A 174 13.65 12.49 -0.87
N ALA A 175 14.06 12.38 -2.13
CA ALA A 175 15.36 11.88 -2.54
C ALA A 175 16.50 12.74 -1.98
N ASP A 176 16.37 14.06 -2.03
CA ASP A 176 17.35 15.00 -1.47
C ASP A 176 17.54 14.76 0.04
N SER A 177 16.43 14.68 0.78
CA SER A 177 16.46 14.36 2.22
C SER A 177 17.06 12.99 2.51
N LEU A 178 16.80 12.00 1.65
CA LEU A 178 17.31 10.63 1.81
C LEU A 178 18.81 10.53 1.51
N ARG A 179 19.33 11.29 0.56
CA ARG A 179 20.76 11.29 0.18
C ARG A 179 21.61 12.26 1.01
N TRP A 180 20.98 13.16 1.76
CA TRP A 180 21.64 14.14 2.64
C TRP A 180 22.80 13.55 3.46
N HIS A 181 22.58 12.37 4.05
CA HIS A 181 23.59 11.72 4.88
C HIS A 181 24.88 11.42 4.10
N ASP A 182 24.83 11.06 2.82
CA ASP A 182 25.98 10.71 1.99
C ASP A 182 26.66 11.96 1.41
N GLU A 183 25.86 12.93 0.96
CA GLU A 183 26.34 14.12 0.24
C GLU A 183 26.84 15.25 1.14
N GLU A 184 26.20 15.46 2.30
CA GLU A 184 26.56 16.54 3.22
C GLU A 184 27.49 16.08 4.34
N HIS A 185 28.11 14.90 4.20
CA HIS A 185 29.15 14.44 5.10
C HIS A 185 30.34 15.42 5.12
N SER A 186 30.35 16.29 6.13
CA SER A 186 31.55 17.04 6.51
C SER A 186 32.67 16.05 6.86
N LYS A 187 33.87 16.26 6.30
CA LYS A 187 35.11 15.45 6.30
C LYS A 187 35.64 14.89 7.64
N TYR A 188 34.89 14.98 8.74
CA TYR A 188 35.36 14.67 10.11
C TYR A 188 35.00 13.26 10.62
N GLY A 189 34.49 12.36 9.78
CA GLY A 189 34.33 10.94 10.15
C GLY A 189 33.35 10.66 11.31
N LYS A 190 32.41 11.57 11.59
CA LYS A 190 31.38 11.40 12.62
C LYS A 190 29.99 11.59 12.00
N LEU A 191 29.06 10.70 12.31
CA LEU A 191 27.63 10.85 12.02
C LEU A 191 27.12 12.13 12.68
N ARG A 192 26.52 13.04 11.90
CA ARG A 192 25.74 14.17 12.40
C ARG A 192 24.27 13.92 12.09
N HIS A 193 23.39 14.24 13.04
CA HIS A 193 21.96 14.27 12.75
C HIS A 193 21.64 15.48 11.84
N PRO A 194 20.68 15.37 10.91
CA PRO A 194 20.17 16.52 10.17
C PRO A 194 19.75 17.60 11.15
N ALA A 195 20.30 18.80 10.98
CA ALA A 195 20.08 19.93 11.88
C ALA A 195 18.89 20.81 11.46
N ASP A 196 17.92 20.23 10.72
CA ASP A 196 16.79 20.96 10.16
C ASP A 196 15.47 20.69 10.92
N GLY A 197 15.58 20.56 12.25
CA GLY A 197 14.41 20.77 13.10
C GLY A 197 14.09 22.26 13.10
N LEU A 198 13.14 22.69 12.26
CA LEU A 198 12.51 24.00 12.41
C LEU A 198 11.80 24.03 13.77
N GLU A 199 12.23 24.95 14.65
CA GLU A 199 11.49 25.38 15.84
C GLU A 199 10.10 25.93 15.50
#